data_AF-A0AB37MNZ5-F1
#
_entry.id   AF-A0AB37MNZ5-F1
#
_cell.length_a   1.000
_cell.length_b   1.000
_cell.length_c   1.000
_cell.angle_alpha   90.00
_cell.angle_beta   90.00
_cell.angle_gamma   90.00
#
_symmetry.space_group_name_H-M   'P 1'
#
loop_
_entity.id
_entity.type
_entity.pdbx_description
1 polymer ?
#
loop_
_entity_poly.entity_id
_entity_poly.type
_entity_poly.pdbx_seq_one_letter_code
_entity_poly.pdbx_strand_id
1 'polypeptide(L)'
;SLVRETERSLQGGTLPNTQQRTRIFFVLMFMLRGIPFVDLAYLHKRDLQGNVLSYRRRKTGRALTVSLTPEAMQMVRMVANRNPDSPYLF
;
A
#
# COMPACT_ATOMS: atom_id res chain seq x y z
N SER A 1 -4.07 -3.68 -18.08
CA SER A 1 -3.15 -3.90 -16.95
C SER A 1 -3.95 -4.01 -15.67
N LEU A 2 -3.58 -4.92 -14.77
CA LEU A 2 -4.26 -5.19 -13.49
C LEU A 2 -4.43 -3.93 -12.63
N VAL A 3 -3.50 -2.99 -12.73
CA VAL A 3 -3.56 -1.68 -12.07
C VAL A 3 -4.83 -0.91 -12.50
N ARG A 4 -5.07 -0.78 -13.82
CA ARG A 4 -6.24 -0.08 -14.37
C ARG A 4 -7.58 -0.76 -14.07
N GLU A 5 -7.57 -2.08 -13.92
CA GLU A 5 -8.78 -2.84 -13.53
C GLU A 5 -9.10 -2.62 -12.05
N THR A 6 -8.06 -2.63 -11.22
CA THR A 6 -8.18 -2.35 -9.78
C THR A 6 -8.67 -0.92 -9.57
N GLU A 7 -8.10 0.07 -10.25
CA GLU A 7 -8.58 1.47 -10.21
C GLU A 7 -10.05 1.61 -10.58
N ARG A 8 -10.51 0.96 -11.66
CA ARG A 8 -11.93 0.99 -12.07
C ARG A 8 -12.87 0.32 -11.07
N SER A 9 -12.41 -0.78 -10.45
CA SER A 9 -13.21 -1.52 -9.47
C SER A 9 -13.43 -0.75 -8.16
N LEU A 10 -12.69 0.34 -7.94
CA LEU A 10 -12.67 1.11 -6.69
C LEU A 10 -13.48 2.43 -6.78
N GLN A 11 -14.18 2.67 -7.89
CA GLN A 11 -14.96 3.89 -8.10
C GLN A 11 -16.33 3.91 -7.38
N GLY A 12 -16.80 2.78 -6.85
CA GLY A 12 -17.96 2.74 -5.97
C GLY A 12 -17.51 2.88 -4.53
N GLY A 13 -17.87 3.97 -3.84
CA GLY A 13 -17.38 4.37 -2.50
C GLY A 13 -17.65 3.43 -1.32
N THR A 14 -17.79 2.13 -1.56
CA THR A 14 -17.90 1.06 -0.57
C THR A 14 -16.52 0.56 -0.16
N LEU A 15 -16.37 0.11 1.08
CA LEU A 15 -15.13 -0.50 1.53
C LEU A 15 -14.84 -1.81 0.78
N PRO A 16 -13.58 -2.06 0.41
CA PRO A 16 -13.24 -3.26 -0.33
C PRO A 16 -13.47 -4.51 0.51
N ASN A 17 -14.14 -5.50 -0.07
CA ASN A 17 -14.23 -6.84 0.49
C ASN A 17 -12.86 -7.54 0.49
N THR A 18 -12.76 -8.73 1.08
CA THR A 18 -11.49 -9.47 1.20
C THR A 18 -10.79 -9.69 -0.15
N GLN A 19 -11.53 -10.06 -1.20
CA GLN A 19 -10.95 -10.29 -2.52
C GLN A 19 -10.43 -8.98 -3.15
N GLN A 20 -11.18 -7.89 -3.00
CA GLN A 20 -10.75 -6.57 -3.46
C GLN A 20 -9.51 -6.08 -2.69
N ARG A 21 -9.46 -6.28 -1.36
CA ARG A 21 -8.28 -5.97 -0.54
C ARG A 21 -7.04 -6.73 -1.02
N THR A 22 -7.16 -8.02 -1.30
CA THR A 22 -6.06 -8.84 -1.85
C THR A 22 -5.55 -8.27 -3.18
N ARG A 23 -6.46 -7.87 -4.08
CA ARG A 23 -6.07 -7.24 -5.36
C ARG A 23 -5.37 -5.90 -5.15
N ILE A 24 -5.88 -5.05 -4.24
CA ILE A 24 -5.25 -3.77 -3.90
C ILE A 24 -3.84 -4.00 -3.36
N PHE A 25 -3.65 -4.91 -2.39
CA PHE A 25 -2.32 -5.21 -1.86
C PHE A 25 -1.37 -5.68 -2.94
N PHE A 26 -1.82 -6.57 -3.83
CA PHE A 26 -1.02 -7.04 -4.94
C PHE A 26 -0.61 -5.90 -5.88
N VAL A 27 -1.53 -4.99 -6.24
CA VAL A 27 -1.22 -3.81 -7.06
C VAL A 27 -0.24 -2.87 -6.35
N LEU A 28 -0.45 -2.60 -5.06
CA LEU A 28 0.46 -1.79 -4.26
C LEU A 28 1.87 -2.37 -4.24
N MET A 29 2.03 -3.71 -4.20
CA MET A 29 3.35 -4.32 -4.28
C MET A 29 4.12 -3.89 -5.54
N PHE A 30 3.47 -3.80 -6.70
CA PHE A 30 4.10 -3.31 -7.93
C PHE A 30 4.35 -1.80 -7.90
N MET A 31 3.36 -1.01 -7.47
CA MET A 31 3.47 0.46 -7.45
C MET A 31 4.57 0.94 -6.48
N LEU A 32 4.83 0.20 -5.40
CA LEU A 32 5.83 0.52 -4.39
C LEU A 32 7.22 -0.08 -4.71
N ARG A 33 7.58 -0.09 -6.01
CA ARG A 33 8.85 -0.62 -6.56
C ARG A 33 9.04 -2.13 -6.36
N GLY A 34 7.97 -2.90 -6.53
CA GLY A 34 8.03 -4.36 -6.40
C GLY A 34 8.38 -4.80 -4.98
N ILE A 35 7.83 -4.14 -3.96
CA ILE A 35 8.05 -4.47 -2.54
C ILE A 35 7.52 -5.89 -2.27
N PRO A 36 8.27 -6.77 -1.56
CA PRO A 36 7.77 -8.08 -1.20
C PRO A 36 6.67 -7.97 -0.13
N PHE A 37 5.76 -8.95 -0.07
CA PHE A 37 4.64 -8.95 0.87
C PHE A 37 5.06 -8.77 2.33
N VAL A 38 6.15 -9.42 2.76
CA VAL A 38 6.67 -9.27 4.13
C VAL A 38 7.09 -7.83 4.41
N ASP A 39 7.73 -7.14 3.48
CA ASP A 39 8.11 -5.75 3.72
C ASP A 39 6.87 -4.84 3.76
N LEU A 40 5.86 -5.12 2.92
CA LEU A 40 4.58 -4.40 2.92
C LEU A 40 3.82 -4.57 4.25
N ALA A 41 3.72 -5.80 4.76
CA ALA A 41 3.00 -6.12 6.00
C ALA A 41 3.64 -5.50 7.25
N TYR A 42 4.94 -5.20 7.20
CA TYR A 42 5.69 -4.59 8.31
C TYR A 42 5.91 -3.08 8.15
N LEU A 43 5.27 -2.43 7.16
CA LEU A 43 5.31 -0.97 7.08
C LEU A 43 4.62 -0.37 8.30
N HIS A 44 5.26 0.63 8.90
CA HIS A 44 4.65 1.42 9.95
C HIS A 44 3.96 2.65 9.37
N LYS A 45 2.98 3.20 10.10
CA LYS A 45 2.32 4.46 9.72
C LYS A 45 3.30 5.62 9.56
N ARG A 46 4.32 5.69 10.43
CA ARG A 46 5.38 6.72 10.39
C ARG A 46 6.26 6.67 9.14
N ASP A 47 6.28 5.53 8.46
CA ASP A 47 7.08 5.32 7.25
C ASP A 47 6.44 6.05 6.05
N LEU A 48 5.15 6.38 6.14
CA LEU A 48 4.42 7.19 5.17
C LEU A 48 4.24 8.62 5.69
N GLN A 49 4.90 9.58 5.05
CA GLN A 49 4.81 11.01 5.37
C GLN A 49 4.30 11.78 4.16
N GLY A 50 3.11 12.36 4.27
CA GLY A 50 2.41 12.94 3.12
C GLY A 50 2.11 11.87 2.07
N ASN A 51 2.79 11.95 0.92
CA ASN A 51 2.75 10.93 -0.13
C ASN A 51 4.09 10.19 -0.31
N VAL A 52 5.03 10.32 0.62
CA VAL A 52 6.34 9.68 0.53
C VAL A 52 6.42 8.49 1.49
N LEU A 53 6.66 7.30 0.94
CA LEU A 53 6.90 6.08 1.70
C LEU A 53 8.39 5.77 1.76
N SER A 54 8.95 5.67 2.97
CA SER A 54 10.36 5.32 3.20
C SER A 54 10.46 4.02 3.99
N TYR A 55 11.17 3.02 3.45
CA TYR A 55 11.30 1.71 4.10
C TYR A 55 12.66 1.07 3.84
N ARG A 56 13.01 0.05 4.63
CA ARG A 56 14.21 -0.76 4.44
C ARG A 56 13.81 -2.13 3.92
N ARG A 57 14.22 -2.45 2.70
CA ARG A 57 13.91 -3.74 2.07
C ARG A 57 14.64 -4.87 2.79
N ARG A 58 13.93 -5.83 3.41
CA ARG A 58 14.60 -6.85 4.25
C ARG A 58 15.57 -7.71 3.46
N LYS A 59 15.19 -8.12 2.25
CA LYS A 59 16.00 -9.03 1.42
C LYS A 59 17.40 -8.51 1.13
N THR A 60 17.54 -7.20 0.92
CA THR A 60 18.80 -6.58 0.48
C THR A 60 19.38 -5.59 1.49
N GLY A 61 18.64 -5.28 2.57
CA GLY A 61 19.00 -4.26 3.54
C GLY A 61 18.99 -2.82 3.02
N ARG A 62 18.59 -2.59 1.76
CA ARG A 62 18.62 -1.25 1.12
C ARG A 62 17.46 -0.38 1.61
N ALA A 63 17.76 0.87 1.94
CA ALA A 63 16.74 1.89 2.15
C ALA A 63 16.16 2.35 0.80
N LEU A 64 14.85 2.52 0.74
CA LEU A 64 14.10 2.97 -0.43
C LEU A 64 13.11 4.06 -0.01
N THR A 65 13.00 5.09 -0.84
CA THR A 65 12.02 6.17 -0.69
C THR A 65 11.21 6.30 -1.97
N VAL A 66 9.89 6.19 -1.87
CA VAL A 66 8.94 6.16 -2.99
C VAL A 66 7.91 7.27 -2.82
N SER A 67 7.79 8.16 -3.80
CA SER A 67 6.65 9.08 -3.88
C SER A 67 5.47 8.34 -4.50
N LEU A 68 4.38 8.23 -3.75
CA LEU A 68 3.15 7.57 -4.17
C LEU A 68 2.38 8.48 -5.11
N THR A 69 1.86 7.89 -6.18
CA THR A 69 0.89 8.55 -7.06
C THR A 69 -0.44 8.75 -6.33
N PRO A 70 -1.33 9.65 -6.80
CA PRO A 70 -2.66 9.82 -6.22
C PRO A 70 -3.45 8.52 -6.10
N GLU A 71 -3.37 7.64 -7.10
CA GLU A 71 -4.06 6.36 -7.16
C GLU A 71 -3.49 5.38 -6.11
N ALA A 72 -2.17 5.34 -5.95
CA ALA A 72 -1.54 4.56 -4.88
C ALA A 72 -1.96 5.06 -3.50
N MET A 73 -2.00 6.38 -3.30
CA MET A 73 -2.46 6.97 -2.03
C MET A 73 -3.92 6.63 -1.74
N GLN A 74 -4.79 6.64 -2.74
CA GLN A 74 -6.18 6.23 -2.58
C GLN A 74 -6.27 4.75 -2.16
N MET A 75 -5.53 3.87 -2.85
CA MET A 75 -5.45 2.46 -2.51
C MET A 75 -4.95 2.23 -1.08
N VAL A 76 -3.88 2.91 -0.66
CA VAL A 76 -3.37 2.84 0.72
C VAL A 76 -4.46 3.22 1.71
N ARG A 77 -5.16 4.34 1.50
CA ARG A 77 -6.24 4.80 2.41
C ARG A 77 -7.38 3.81 2.54
N MET A 78 -7.73 3.09 1.47
CA MET A 78 -8.82 2.11 1.50
C MET A 78 -8.49 0.85 2.31
N VAL A 79 -7.22 0.45 2.35
CA VAL A 79 -6.79 -0.79 3.04
C VAL A 79 -5.97 -0.55 4.29
N ALA A 80 -5.73 0.71 4.67
CA ALA A 80 -4.97 1.09 5.85
C ALA A 80 -5.61 0.58 7.15
N ASN A 81 -4.74 0.27 8.12
CA ASN A 81 -5.14 -0.09 9.47
C ASN A 81 -5.77 1.12 10.18
N ARG A 82 -6.99 0.96 10.67
CA ARG A 82 -7.73 2.03 11.36
C ARG A 82 -7.53 2.05 12.86
N ASN A 83 -6.94 1.01 13.45
CA ASN A 83 -6.65 0.99 14.88
C ASN A 83 -5.53 2.01 15.17
N PRO A 84 -5.77 3.10 15.92
CA PRO A 84 -4.74 4.10 16.24
C PRO A 84 -3.57 3.51 17.02
N ASP A 85 -3.80 2.49 17.85
CA ASP A 85 -2.79 1.85 18.70
C ASP A 85 -1.88 0.89 17.94
N SER A 86 -2.27 0.49 16.72
CA SER A 86 -1.41 -0.30 15.84
C SER A 86 -0.35 0.61 15.21
N PRO A 87 0.96 0.27 15.31
CA PRO A 87 2.01 1.03 14.62
C PRO A 87 2.02 0.73 13.12
N TYR A 88 1.40 -0.36 12.68
CA TYR A 88 1.44 -0.84 11.29
C TYR A 88 0.48 -0.06 10.38
N LEU A 89 0.90 0.15 9.15
CA LEU A 89 0.16 0.90 8.13
C LEU A 89 -1.07 0.14 7.63
N PHE A 90 -1.03 -1.19 7.59
CA PHE A 90 -2.08 -2.07 7.05
C PHE A 90 -2.65 -3.04 8.08
#